data_AF-A0A9D1VHH5-F1
#
_entry.id   AF-A0A9D1VHH5-F1
#
_cell.length_a   1.000
_cell.length_b   1.000
_cell.length_c   1.000
_cell.angle_alpha   90.00
_cell.angle_beta   90.00
_cell.angle_gamma   90.00
#
_symmetry.space_group_name_H-M   'P 1'
#
loop_
_entity.id
_entity.type
_entity.pdbx_description
1 polymer ?
#
loop_
_entity_poly.entity_id
_entity_poly.type
_entity_poly.pdbx_seq_one_letter_code
_entity_poly.pdbx_strand_id
1 'polypeptide(L)'
;MDADSGVLHETPEGTPFYFDYYDSWMAYTYLDGQLITMNKVVNNVSALREYVSEALAAKDGQIINFGEAYSNGFPTNWAISTGGVPEGTSTQSSICTLFTDDGIYVIGLRGILGHENHAVAVKVPWALVNSQYKDLYAQHNTVPYTPTASDHHQHQGGDTVTSNQNLGNLDSYQLTSNQSGQAVLHVSGWHAADASQTQQNSFLIVFDNTTHREVARQRINMGSRFNVEQALPNVYNAGNSGFNQDIVIPNSSISHQLSLVARYSDSSNGEGQNTDMWFNGLHFDTSNPGYLDTVKVNNGRIEITGWYASNLALGCAYHTIIVLDAQTNREIARTMTKKISRDDVARAYPMIANANQSGFDVSFDLNPAFVNDNLRVVSRWSASEDADSDYVDYWFNPTKLSIDRGNHAHMDSITSNQNKVTVSGWNATNESFGQKYHYIIAFDKKTNREITRQLVQNVARPDVAKAFPNEVNAGQSGFTASFDLTPAMANDQITYISRWSADPAGNNDYADYWFDPVQKINRACLDKESYNAKQNTLNVAGWHANDASIYEPYHILILFDATTNKEITRQTAKQVDRPDVARAFGDTRTAGDAGFNNTFTSFKPVAGYYYKLVSRYSLKADANSNYTDYWLW
;
A
#
# COMPACT_ATOMS: atom_id res chain seq x y z
N MET A 1 -31.58 -47.58 -1.14
CA MET A 1 -32.39 -48.35 -2.08
C MET A 1 -32.96 -47.35 -3.07
N ASP A 2 -32.56 -47.20 -4.32
CA ASP A 2 -31.49 -47.70 -5.22
C ASP A 2 -31.42 -46.61 -6.32
N ALA A 3 -30.27 -46.00 -6.62
CA ALA A 3 -29.18 -46.42 -7.53
C ALA A 3 -29.48 -46.26 -9.04
N ASP A 4 -28.48 -45.67 -9.71
CA ASP A 4 -28.11 -45.66 -11.16
C ASP A 4 -28.83 -44.70 -12.13
N SER A 5 -28.18 -44.05 -13.12
CA SER A 5 -26.78 -43.71 -13.50
C SER A 5 -26.82 -42.95 -14.85
N GLY A 6 -25.81 -42.12 -15.21
CA GLY A 6 -25.50 -41.81 -16.64
C GLY A 6 -25.21 -40.36 -17.16
N VAL A 7 -24.08 -39.76 -16.76
CA VAL A 7 -22.96 -39.11 -17.54
C VAL A 7 -23.14 -38.46 -18.97
N LEU A 8 -22.75 -37.16 -19.06
CA LEU A 8 -22.02 -36.29 -20.06
C LEU A 8 -22.39 -36.13 -21.57
N HIS A 9 -22.60 -34.88 -22.07
CA HIS A 9 -21.67 -33.98 -22.84
C HIS A 9 -22.36 -32.82 -23.64
N GLU A 10 -21.64 -31.68 -23.73
CA GLU A 10 -21.64 -30.45 -24.59
C GLU A 10 -22.09 -30.60 -26.08
N THR A 11 -22.44 -29.61 -26.94
CA THR A 11 -22.46 -28.10 -27.12
C THR A 11 -23.39 -27.79 -28.36
N PRO A 12 -23.34 -26.67 -29.15
CA PRO A 12 -23.63 -25.23 -28.94
C PRO A 12 -24.52 -24.55 -30.06
N GLU A 13 -24.72 -23.21 -29.92
CA GLU A 13 -25.00 -22.15 -30.96
C GLU A 13 -26.43 -21.75 -31.45
N GLY A 14 -26.78 -20.45 -31.26
CA GLY A 14 -26.98 -19.46 -32.37
C GLY A 14 -28.39 -18.93 -32.73
N THR A 15 -28.62 -17.59 -32.66
CA THR A 15 -29.44 -16.78 -33.62
C THR A 15 -29.25 -15.24 -33.45
N PRO A 16 -29.21 -14.40 -34.52
CA PRO A 16 -29.06 -12.91 -34.47
C PRO A 16 -30.32 -12.08 -34.88
N PHE A 17 -30.34 -10.77 -34.53
CA PHE A 17 -31.40 -9.76 -34.80
C PHE A 17 -31.07 -8.83 -35.99
N TYR A 18 -32.10 -8.32 -36.71
CA TYR A 18 -32.01 -7.35 -37.82
C TYR A 18 -32.91 -6.11 -37.61
N PHE A 19 -32.53 -4.95 -38.17
CA PHE A 19 -33.34 -3.74 -38.28
C PHE A 19 -33.45 -3.27 -39.74
N ASP A 20 -34.62 -2.79 -40.14
CA ASP A 20 -34.90 -2.21 -41.46
C ASP A 20 -35.57 -0.83 -41.27
N TYR A 21 -35.14 0.18 -42.02
CA TYR A 21 -35.61 1.57 -41.91
C TYR A 21 -36.42 1.96 -43.16
N TYR A 22 -37.69 2.31 -42.98
CA TYR A 22 -38.46 3.10 -43.94
C TYR A 22 -39.26 4.19 -43.23
N ASP A 23 -39.41 5.30 -43.94
CA ASP A 23 -39.95 6.59 -43.47
C ASP A 23 -41.30 6.51 -42.76
N SER A 24 -41.42 7.39 -41.75
CA SER A 24 -42.61 7.82 -41.00
C SER A 24 -43.21 6.85 -39.96
N TRP A 25 -42.92 7.17 -38.69
CA TRP A 25 -43.70 6.92 -37.47
C TRP A 25 -44.28 5.51 -37.26
N MET A 26 -43.44 4.58 -36.81
CA MET A 26 -43.68 3.60 -35.72
C MET A 26 -42.48 2.64 -35.69
N ALA A 27 -41.76 2.59 -34.57
CA ALA A 27 -40.67 1.63 -34.38
C ALA A 27 -41.27 0.31 -33.87
N TYR A 28 -40.98 -0.78 -34.57
CA TYR A 28 -41.32 -2.12 -34.14
C TYR A 28 -40.05 -2.91 -33.91
N THR A 29 -40.08 -3.84 -32.95
CA THR A 29 -38.99 -4.79 -32.74
C THR A 29 -39.58 -6.19 -32.63
N TYR A 30 -38.77 -7.22 -32.91
CA TYR A 30 -39.19 -8.62 -32.82
C TYR A 30 -38.38 -9.31 -31.73
N LEU A 31 -39.04 -10.04 -30.83
CA LEU A 31 -38.39 -10.92 -29.86
C LEU A 31 -38.99 -12.32 -30.05
N ASP A 32 -38.16 -13.35 -30.25
CA ASP A 32 -38.58 -14.73 -30.53
C ASP A 32 -39.63 -14.87 -31.66
N GLY A 33 -39.51 -14.03 -32.70
CA GLY A 33 -40.40 -14.06 -33.86
C GLY A 33 -41.78 -13.40 -33.66
N GLN A 34 -42.05 -12.74 -32.53
CA GLN A 34 -43.27 -11.96 -32.33
C GLN A 34 -43.05 -10.44 -32.44
N LEU A 35 -43.98 -9.75 -33.12
CA LEU A 35 -44.01 -8.31 -33.32
C LEU A 35 -44.33 -7.59 -32.00
N ILE A 36 -43.39 -6.78 -31.51
CA ILE A 36 -43.57 -5.90 -30.35
C ILE A 36 -43.86 -4.48 -30.85
N THR A 37 -44.97 -3.91 -30.38
CA THR A 37 -45.41 -2.54 -30.71
C THR A 37 -44.85 -1.57 -29.68
N MET A 38 -44.07 -0.56 -30.10
CA MET A 38 -43.59 0.49 -29.20
C MET A 38 -44.71 1.49 -28.91
N ASN A 39 -45.17 1.53 -27.66
CA ASN A 39 -46.36 2.30 -27.32
C ASN A 39 -46.13 3.80 -27.02
N LYS A 40 -44.90 4.25 -26.72
CA LYS A 40 -44.59 5.70 -26.59
C LYS A 40 -43.08 6.00 -26.52
N VAL A 41 -42.64 7.09 -27.14
CA VAL A 41 -41.29 7.66 -26.97
C VAL A 41 -41.39 8.88 -26.05
N VAL A 42 -40.54 8.97 -25.01
CA VAL A 42 -40.55 10.07 -24.03
C VAL A 42 -39.24 10.85 -24.07
N ASN A 43 -39.34 12.18 -24.13
CA ASN A 43 -38.22 13.04 -24.54
C ASN A 43 -37.49 13.72 -23.36
N ASN A 44 -37.88 13.48 -22.10
CA ASN A 44 -37.17 14.01 -20.93
C ASN A 44 -37.44 13.22 -19.63
N VAL A 45 -36.58 13.45 -18.62
CA VAL A 45 -36.56 12.76 -17.31
C VAL A 45 -37.78 13.08 -16.44
N SER A 46 -38.37 14.27 -16.58
CA SER A 46 -39.56 14.68 -15.82
C SER A 46 -40.81 13.92 -16.27
N ALA A 47 -40.99 13.74 -17.58
CA ALA A 47 -42.08 12.97 -18.17
C ALA A 47 -41.93 11.46 -17.91
N LEU A 48 -40.69 10.97 -17.74
CA LEU A 48 -40.41 9.61 -17.29
C LEU A 48 -40.89 9.37 -15.85
N ARG A 49 -40.63 10.32 -14.93
CA ARG A 49 -41.11 10.24 -13.54
C ARG A 49 -42.63 10.16 -13.48
N GLU A 50 -43.31 10.97 -14.30
CA GLU A 50 -44.77 10.99 -14.37
C GLU A 50 -45.34 9.67 -14.90
N TYR A 51 -44.77 9.12 -15.99
CA TYR A 51 -45.18 7.82 -16.56
C TYR A 51 -44.92 6.63 -15.61
N VAL A 52 -43.75 6.61 -14.95
CA VAL A 52 -43.42 5.58 -13.97
C VAL A 52 -44.31 5.70 -12.74
N SER A 53 -44.70 6.91 -12.34
CA SER A 53 -45.66 7.12 -11.24
C SER A 53 -47.10 6.71 -11.60
N GLU A 54 -47.58 6.92 -12.83
CA GLU A 54 -48.88 6.41 -13.29
C GLU A 54 -48.90 4.88 -13.38
N ALA A 55 -47.82 4.26 -13.87
CA ALA A 55 -47.69 2.80 -13.94
C ALA A 55 -47.55 2.12 -12.56
N LEU A 56 -47.05 2.85 -11.55
CA LEU A 56 -46.89 2.38 -10.17
C LEU A 56 -48.08 2.71 -9.27
N ALA A 57 -48.90 3.71 -9.59
CA ALA A 57 -50.15 4.00 -8.87
C ALA A 57 -51.16 2.83 -8.91
N ALA A 58 -50.93 1.83 -9.79
CA ALA A 58 -51.69 0.59 -9.85
C ALA A 58 -51.32 -0.47 -8.79
N LYS A 59 -50.31 -0.25 -7.93
CA LYS A 59 -49.96 -1.18 -6.84
C LYS A 59 -49.55 -0.46 -5.56
N ASP A 60 -50.43 -0.50 -4.57
CA ASP A 60 -50.21 0.02 -3.21
C ASP A 60 -48.94 -0.55 -2.56
N GLY A 61 -48.13 0.34 -1.99
CA GLY A 61 -47.36 0.04 -0.78
C GLY A 61 -45.90 -0.43 -0.90
N GLN A 62 -45.14 -0.06 -1.93
CA GLN A 62 -43.67 -0.26 -1.92
C GLN A 62 -42.90 1.04 -2.21
N ILE A 63 -42.13 1.48 -1.21
CA ILE A 63 -41.16 2.58 -1.32
C ILE A 63 -39.92 2.05 -2.07
N ILE A 64 -39.56 2.65 -3.20
CA ILE A 64 -38.28 2.40 -3.88
C ILE A 64 -37.36 3.59 -3.61
N ASN A 65 -36.26 3.33 -2.91
CA ASN A 65 -35.16 4.28 -2.77
C ASN A 65 -34.37 4.33 -4.09
N PHE A 66 -34.18 5.52 -4.65
CA PHE A 66 -33.20 5.73 -5.72
C PHE A 66 -31.82 5.84 -5.06
N GLY A 67 -31.02 4.79 -5.17
CA GLY A 67 -29.63 4.81 -4.73
C GLY A 67 -28.78 5.64 -5.69
N GLU A 68 -28.08 6.64 -5.15
CA GLU A 68 -26.90 7.20 -5.81
C GLU A 68 -25.78 6.15 -5.75
N ALA A 69 -25.17 5.84 -6.89
CA ALA A 69 -23.98 5.00 -6.95
C ALA A 69 -22.81 5.83 -7.50
N TYR A 70 -21.81 6.05 -6.65
CA TYR A 70 -20.47 6.49 -7.02
C TYR A 70 -19.54 5.26 -7.22
N SER A 71 -18.65 5.40 -8.20
CA SER A 71 -17.38 4.69 -8.44
C SER A 71 -17.43 3.19 -8.78
N ASN A 72 -17.08 2.84 -10.03
CA ASN A 72 -15.78 2.25 -10.41
C ASN A 72 -15.88 1.59 -11.80
N GLY A 73 -14.89 1.90 -12.65
CA GLY A 73 -14.86 1.53 -14.06
C GLY A 73 -14.85 0.02 -14.31
N PHE A 74 -15.91 -0.45 -14.98
CA PHE A 74 -15.94 -1.18 -16.26
C PHE A 74 -17.42 -1.26 -16.71
N PRO A 75 -17.73 -1.39 -18.01
CA PRO A 75 -19.09 -1.63 -18.46
C PRO A 75 -19.53 -3.01 -17.97
N THR A 76 -20.58 -3.06 -17.14
CA THR A 76 -21.23 -4.33 -16.82
C THR A 76 -21.93 -4.83 -18.09
N ASN A 77 -21.32 -5.77 -18.81
CA ASN A 77 -22.09 -6.67 -19.65
C ASN A 77 -22.92 -7.56 -18.73
N TRP A 78 -24.24 -7.35 -18.71
CA TRP A 78 -25.18 -8.32 -18.17
C TRP A 78 -25.37 -9.38 -19.26
N ALA A 79 -24.61 -10.47 -19.18
CA ALA A 79 -24.81 -11.62 -20.04
C ALA A 79 -25.85 -12.57 -19.44
N ILE A 80 -26.74 -13.06 -20.29
CA ILE A 80 -27.61 -14.20 -20.03
C ILE A 80 -26.72 -15.46 -20.00
N SER A 81 -26.69 -16.14 -18.86
CA SER A 81 -26.17 -17.50 -18.73
C SER A 81 -27.32 -18.48 -18.94
N THR A 82 -27.21 -19.38 -19.92
CA THR A 82 -28.10 -20.54 -20.07
C THR A 82 -27.51 -21.76 -19.37
N GLY A 83 -28.01 -22.01 -18.14
CA GLY A 83 -28.02 -23.32 -17.48
C GLY A 83 -26.98 -23.50 -16.37
N GLY A 84 -27.32 -23.72 -15.10
CA GLY A 84 -28.62 -23.76 -14.45
C GLY A 84 -28.48 -23.87 -12.93
N VAL A 85 -29.41 -23.29 -12.18
CA VAL A 85 -29.83 -23.73 -10.84
C VAL A 85 -31.33 -23.43 -10.73
N PRO A 86 -32.17 -24.35 -10.22
CA PRO A 86 -33.59 -24.11 -10.03
C PRO A 86 -33.89 -23.31 -8.75
N GLU A 87 -35.01 -22.59 -8.79
CA GLU A 87 -35.75 -21.94 -7.70
C GLU A 87 -35.30 -20.54 -7.23
N GLY A 88 -36.18 -19.56 -7.51
CA GLY A 88 -36.11 -18.20 -6.98
C GLY A 88 -36.62 -17.17 -8.00
N THR A 89 -37.83 -16.67 -7.83
CA THR A 89 -38.46 -15.63 -8.66
C THR A 89 -37.57 -14.40 -8.82
N SER A 90 -37.10 -14.11 -10.04
CA SER A 90 -36.50 -12.81 -10.38
C SER A 90 -37.29 -12.18 -11.54
N THR A 91 -37.88 -11.02 -11.28
CA THR A 91 -38.43 -10.16 -12.34
C THR A 91 -37.26 -9.45 -13.00
N GLN A 92 -36.73 -10.00 -14.09
CA GLN A 92 -35.69 -9.33 -14.88
C GLN A 92 -36.26 -8.08 -15.55
N SER A 93 -35.58 -6.95 -15.34
CA SER A 93 -35.79 -5.71 -16.08
C SER A 93 -34.59 -5.56 -17.01
N SER A 94 -34.80 -5.57 -18.32
CA SER A 94 -33.71 -5.40 -19.29
C SER A 94 -33.60 -3.93 -19.64
N ILE A 95 -32.43 -3.32 -19.41
CA ILE A 95 -32.13 -1.96 -19.87
C ILE A 95 -31.10 -2.08 -20.99
N CYS A 96 -31.39 -1.55 -22.17
CA CYS A 96 -30.43 -1.42 -23.26
C CYS A 96 -30.21 0.05 -23.64
N THR A 97 -29.03 0.35 -24.19
CA THR A 97 -28.63 1.71 -24.57
C THR A 97 -28.24 1.73 -26.04
N LEU A 98 -28.82 2.65 -26.82
CA LEU A 98 -28.61 2.81 -28.25
C LEU A 98 -28.04 4.20 -28.55
N PHE A 99 -26.98 4.27 -29.35
CA PHE A 99 -26.32 5.51 -29.75
C PHE A 99 -26.72 5.89 -31.18
N THR A 100 -27.09 7.15 -31.41
CA THR A 100 -27.53 7.65 -32.72
C THR A 100 -26.98 9.07 -32.96
N ASP A 101 -27.01 9.54 -34.21
CA ASP A 101 -26.63 10.93 -34.55
C ASP A 101 -27.44 11.98 -33.78
N ASP A 102 -28.65 11.60 -33.39
CA ASP A 102 -29.64 12.44 -32.72
C ASP A 102 -29.56 12.42 -31.18
N GLY A 103 -28.73 11.56 -30.58
CA GLY A 103 -28.58 11.40 -29.13
C GLY A 103 -28.49 9.94 -28.68
N ILE A 104 -28.49 9.73 -27.35
CA ILE A 104 -28.47 8.40 -26.72
C ILE A 104 -29.89 8.02 -26.29
N TYR A 105 -30.34 6.81 -26.64
CA TYR A 105 -31.60 6.25 -26.19
C TYR A 105 -31.37 5.18 -25.13
N VAL A 106 -32.01 5.32 -23.97
CA VAL A 106 -32.03 4.27 -22.93
C VAL A 106 -33.41 3.62 -22.95
N ILE A 107 -33.46 2.32 -23.22
CA ILE A 107 -34.69 1.56 -23.38
C ILE A 107 -34.80 0.56 -22.23
N GLY A 108 -35.82 0.73 -21.40
CA GLY A 108 -36.16 -0.20 -20.32
C GLY A 108 -37.35 -1.08 -20.72
N LEU A 109 -37.20 -2.39 -20.59
CA LEU A 109 -38.27 -3.37 -20.72
C LEU A 109 -38.65 -3.90 -19.34
N ARG A 110 -39.95 -3.92 -19.04
CA ARG A 110 -40.49 -4.63 -17.87
C ARG A 110 -41.58 -5.59 -18.33
N GLY A 111 -41.35 -6.89 -18.12
CA GLY A 111 -42.43 -7.89 -18.20
C GLY A 111 -43.30 -7.82 -16.96
N ILE A 112 -44.59 -7.58 -17.11
CA ILE A 112 -45.57 -7.76 -16.03
C ILE A 112 -46.36 -9.03 -16.35
N LEU A 113 -46.55 -9.88 -15.35
CA LEU A 113 -47.38 -11.09 -15.43
C LEU A 113 -48.79 -10.73 -15.95
N GLY A 114 -49.08 -11.15 -17.18
CA GLY A 114 -50.35 -10.90 -17.87
C GLY A 114 -50.17 -10.20 -19.22
N HIS A 115 -49.66 -10.95 -20.21
CA HIS A 115 -49.68 -10.71 -21.67
C HIS A 115 -49.39 -9.32 -22.29
N GLU A 116 -48.99 -8.29 -21.52
CA GLU A 116 -48.62 -6.99 -22.08
C GLU A 116 -47.18 -6.60 -21.66
N ASN A 117 -46.29 -6.55 -22.64
CA ASN A 117 -44.91 -6.10 -22.48
C ASN A 117 -44.84 -4.59 -22.72
N HIS A 118 -44.42 -3.82 -21.72
CA HIS A 118 -44.27 -2.37 -21.85
C HIS A 118 -42.78 -2.00 -22.00
N ALA A 119 -42.48 -1.22 -23.04
CA ALA A 119 -41.17 -0.67 -23.32
C ALA A 119 -41.18 0.86 -23.14
N VAL A 120 -40.17 1.41 -22.47
CA VAL A 120 -39.98 2.85 -22.36
C VAL A 120 -38.61 3.21 -22.91
N ALA A 121 -38.57 4.12 -23.88
CA ALA A 121 -37.35 4.68 -24.44
C ALA A 121 -37.20 6.17 -24.04
N VAL A 122 -36.04 6.54 -23.50
CA VAL A 122 -35.69 7.91 -23.12
C VAL A 122 -34.57 8.42 -24.00
N LYS A 123 -34.83 9.50 -24.73
CA LYS A 123 -33.80 10.20 -25.53
C LYS A 123 -33.03 11.19 -24.66
N VAL A 124 -31.71 11.07 -24.66
CA VAL A 124 -30.78 12.04 -24.06
C VAL A 124 -30.03 12.76 -25.19
N PRO A 125 -30.32 14.05 -25.44
CA PRO A 125 -29.63 14.82 -26.46
C PRO A 125 -28.13 14.95 -26.18
N TRP A 126 -27.30 14.92 -27.23
CA TRP A 126 -25.84 15.03 -27.11
C TRP A 126 -25.36 16.26 -26.32
N ALA A 127 -26.09 17.37 -26.35
CA ALA A 127 -25.77 18.56 -25.58
C ALA A 127 -25.67 18.31 -24.06
N LEU A 128 -26.34 17.27 -23.55
CA LEU A 128 -26.41 16.93 -22.12
C LEU A 128 -25.53 15.74 -21.73
N VAL A 129 -24.80 15.13 -22.68
CA VAL A 129 -23.97 13.93 -22.48
C VAL A 129 -22.52 14.31 -22.15
N ASN A 130 -21.91 13.60 -21.19
CA ASN A 130 -20.50 13.77 -20.80
C ASN A 130 -19.53 13.43 -21.97
N SER A 131 -18.37 14.10 -22.03
CA SER A 131 -17.33 13.94 -23.06
C SER A 131 -16.88 12.50 -23.25
N GLN A 132 -16.70 11.74 -22.16
CA GLN A 132 -16.25 10.33 -22.25
C GLN A 132 -17.18 9.45 -23.11
N TYR A 133 -18.49 9.69 -23.07
CA TYR A 133 -19.47 8.94 -23.88
C TYR A 133 -19.63 9.51 -25.30
N LYS A 134 -19.30 10.79 -25.50
CA LYS A 134 -19.16 11.40 -26.83
C LYS A 134 -17.94 10.85 -27.56
N ASP A 135 -16.86 10.60 -26.84
CA ASP A 135 -15.62 10.03 -27.37
C ASP A 135 -15.83 8.56 -27.79
N LEU A 136 -16.60 7.78 -27.02
CA LEU A 136 -17.04 6.43 -27.40
C LEU A 136 -17.88 6.42 -28.68
N TYR A 137 -18.81 7.37 -28.84
CA TYR A 137 -19.57 7.53 -30.09
C TYR A 137 -18.68 7.92 -31.26
N ALA A 138 -17.77 8.87 -31.06
CA ALA A 138 -16.81 9.30 -32.07
C ALA A 138 -15.89 8.15 -32.50
N GLN A 139 -15.41 7.32 -31.57
CA GLN A 139 -14.58 6.15 -31.86
C GLN A 139 -15.31 5.09 -32.71
N HIS A 140 -16.64 4.96 -32.56
CA HIS A 140 -17.43 4.01 -33.34
C HIS A 140 -17.96 4.58 -34.67
N ASN A 141 -18.12 5.90 -34.81
CA ASN A 141 -18.68 6.54 -36.01
C ASN A 141 -17.67 7.32 -36.88
N THR A 142 -16.37 7.32 -36.56
CA THR A 142 -15.36 7.91 -37.46
C THR A 142 -14.89 6.93 -38.52
N VAL A 143 -15.75 6.63 -39.50
CA VAL A 143 -15.31 6.40 -40.88
C VAL A 143 -16.36 6.97 -41.84
N PRO A 144 -16.12 8.13 -42.48
CA PRO A 144 -16.77 8.43 -43.74
C PRO A 144 -16.25 7.43 -44.77
N TYR A 145 -17.11 6.50 -45.20
CA TYR A 145 -16.87 5.72 -46.41
C TYR A 145 -16.62 6.70 -47.57
N THR A 146 -15.38 6.76 -48.04
CA THR A 146 -15.01 7.51 -49.24
C THR A 146 -14.66 6.47 -50.31
N PRO A 147 -15.55 6.21 -51.29
CA PRO A 147 -15.19 5.33 -52.39
C PRO A 147 -14.15 6.06 -53.24
N THR A 148 -12.91 5.57 -53.25
CA THR A 148 -11.93 5.96 -54.26
C THR A 148 -12.40 5.41 -55.60
N ALA A 149 -12.99 6.28 -56.42
CA ALA A 149 -13.28 6.01 -57.81
C ALA A 149 -11.96 5.77 -58.56
N SER A 150 -11.83 4.61 -59.20
CA SER A 150 -10.91 4.41 -60.31
C SER A 150 -11.64 3.56 -61.35
N ASP A 151 -11.73 4.14 -62.55
CA ASP A 151 -12.19 3.60 -63.83
C ASP A 151 -13.69 3.36 -64.05
N HIS A 152 -14.35 4.44 -64.46
CA HIS A 152 -15.47 4.39 -65.39
C HIS A 152 -14.98 4.00 -66.79
N HIS A 153 -15.29 2.78 -67.23
CA HIS A 153 -15.59 2.52 -68.64
C HIS A 153 -16.73 1.51 -68.75
N GLN A 154 -17.90 2.01 -69.17
CA GLN A 154 -18.99 1.16 -69.63
C GLN A 154 -18.73 0.73 -71.08
N HIS A 155 -18.84 -0.57 -71.34
CA HIS A 155 -19.46 -1.07 -72.57
C HIS A 155 -20.19 -2.39 -72.27
N GLN A 156 -21.41 -2.50 -72.80
CA GLN A 156 -22.34 -3.60 -72.64
C GLN A 156 -21.92 -4.88 -73.40
N GLY A 157 -22.23 -6.04 -72.82
CA GLY A 157 -22.22 -7.34 -73.49
C GLY A 157 -21.80 -8.45 -72.51
N GLY A 158 -22.63 -9.48 -72.35
CA GLY A 158 -22.55 -10.44 -71.25
C GLY A 158 -21.18 -11.10 -71.05
N ASP A 159 -20.64 -10.89 -69.85
CA ASP A 159 -19.63 -11.70 -69.18
C ASP A 159 -19.86 -11.55 -67.67
N THR A 160 -19.70 -12.63 -66.92
CA THR A 160 -19.77 -12.65 -65.45
C THR A 160 -18.72 -11.67 -64.91
N VAL A 161 -19.14 -10.47 -64.55
CA VAL A 161 -18.29 -9.50 -63.86
C VAL A 161 -18.05 -10.07 -62.46
N THR A 162 -16.95 -10.80 -62.26
CA THR A 162 -16.35 -10.89 -60.94
C THR A 162 -15.93 -9.46 -60.60
N SER A 163 -16.71 -8.80 -59.74
CA SER A 163 -16.23 -7.59 -59.08
C SER A 163 -14.86 -7.89 -58.48
N ASN A 164 -13.87 -7.01 -58.62
CA ASN A 164 -12.56 -7.21 -57.98
C ASN A 164 -12.62 -6.62 -56.56
N GLN A 165 -13.42 -7.22 -55.67
CA GLN A 165 -13.57 -6.69 -54.31
C GLN A 165 -12.33 -7.02 -53.48
N ASN A 166 -11.95 -6.08 -52.62
CA ASN A 166 -10.87 -6.21 -51.64
C ASN A 166 -11.28 -5.41 -50.39
N LEU A 167 -11.76 -6.10 -49.37
CA LEU A 167 -12.39 -5.53 -48.18
C LEU A 167 -11.82 -6.18 -46.92
N GLY A 168 -11.75 -5.46 -45.81
CA GLY A 168 -11.23 -6.01 -44.56
C GLY A 168 -11.53 -5.13 -43.37
N ASN A 169 -11.46 -5.72 -42.18
CA ASN A 169 -11.51 -5.01 -40.91
C ASN A 169 -10.52 -5.62 -39.91
N LEU A 170 -9.91 -4.76 -39.09
CA LEU A 170 -9.14 -5.18 -37.92
C LEU A 170 -10.06 -5.07 -36.71
N ASP A 171 -10.39 -6.20 -36.08
CA ASP A 171 -11.32 -6.25 -34.95
C ASP A 171 -10.62 -5.88 -33.65
N SER A 172 -9.39 -6.37 -33.44
CA SER A 172 -8.61 -6.04 -32.25
C SER A 172 -7.11 -6.22 -32.49
N TYR A 173 -6.32 -5.51 -31.69
CA TYR A 173 -4.89 -5.74 -31.56
C TYR A 173 -4.43 -5.41 -30.14
N GLN A 174 -3.42 -6.14 -29.65
CA GLN A 174 -2.80 -5.89 -28.35
C GLN A 174 -1.36 -6.38 -28.33
N LEU A 175 -0.51 -5.71 -27.55
CA LEU A 175 0.85 -6.18 -27.27
C LEU A 175 0.85 -7.08 -26.04
N THR A 176 1.60 -8.17 -26.13
CA THR A 176 1.90 -9.08 -25.03
C THR A 176 3.40 -9.43 -25.07
N SER A 177 3.85 -10.28 -24.15
CA SER A 177 5.19 -10.85 -24.17
C SER A 177 5.15 -12.37 -24.17
N ASN A 178 6.11 -12.98 -24.87
CA ASN A 178 6.35 -14.41 -24.73
C ASN A 178 7.22 -14.72 -23.49
N GLN A 179 7.45 -16.01 -23.22
CA GLN A 179 8.27 -16.46 -22.08
C GLN A 179 9.71 -15.92 -22.09
N SER A 180 10.24 -15.62 -23.29
CA SER A 180 11.57 -15.03 -23.48
C SER A 180 11.58 -13.51 -23.40
N GLY A 181 10.43 -12.89 -23.10
CA GLY A 181 10.26 -11.45 -23.00
C GLY A 181 10.11 -10.73 -24.34
N GLN A 182 10.13 -11.40 -25.49
CA GLN A 182 9.94 -10.73 -26.79
C GLN A 182 8.50 -10.24 -26.95
N ALA A 183 8.35 -9.10 -27.62
CA ALA A 183 7.05 -8.54 -27.95
C ALA A 183 6.28 -9.42 -28.93
N VAL A 184 5.02 -9.65 -28.60
CA VAL A 184 4.07 -10.41 -29.41
C VAL A 184 2.88 -9.51 -29.68
N LEU A 185 2.64 -9.22 -30.95
CA LEU A 185 1.47 -8.52 -31.41
C LEU A 185 0.36 -9.55 -31.67
N HIS A 186 -0.64 -9.56 -30.81
CA HIS A 186 -1.86 -10.32 -31.02
C HIS A 186 -2.81 -9.50 -31.88
N VAL A 187 -3.30 -10.05 -32.99
CA VAL A 187 -4.24 -9.40 -33.91
C VAL A 187 -5.40 -10.31 -34.27
N SER A 188 -6.59 -9.73 -34.40
CA SER A 188 -7.74 -10.43 -34.94
C SER A 188 -8.54 -9.54 -35.88
N GLY A 189 -9.12 -10.13 -36.93
CA GLY A 189 -9.82 -9.39 -37.97
C GLY A 189 -10.24 -10.28 -39.13
N TRP A 190 -10.52 -9.66 -40.27
CA TRP A 190 -10.84 -10.36 -41.51
C TRP A 190 -10.38 -9.60 -42.76
N HIS A 191 -10.12 -10.34 -43.84
CA HIS A 191 -9.76 -9.85 -45.17
C HIS A 191 -10.46 -10.71 -46.23
N ALA A 192 -11.43 -10.14 -46.94
CA ALA A 192 -12.18 -10.78 -48.01
C ALA A 192 -11.81 -10.14 -49.35
N ALA A 193 -11.31 -10.92 -50.29
CA ALA A 193 -10.92 -10.47 -51.61
C ALA A 193 -11.16 -11.52 -52.68
N ASP A 194 -11.73 -11.12 -53.83
CA ASP A 194 -11.99 -12.03 -54.95
C ASP A 194 -10.71 -12.61 -55.55
N ALA A 195 -9.60 -11.87 -55.44
CA ALA A 195 -8.27 -12.31 -55.86
C ALA A 195 -7.77 -13.58 -55.14
N SER A 196 -8.32 -13.92 -53.96
CA SER A 196 -7.98 -15.15 -53.24
C SER A 196 -8.32 -16.45 -54.01
N GLN A 197 -9.14 -16.37 -55.07
CA GLN A 197 -9.39 -17.47 -56.01
C GLN A 197 -8.10 -18.00 -56.66
N THR A 198 -7.20 -17.10 -57.03
CA THR A 198 -5.93 -17.42 -57.71
C THR A 198 -4.72 -17.19 -56.81
N GLN A 199 -4.86 -16.40 -55.76
CA GLN A 199 -3.82 -16.07 -54.78
C GLN A 199 -4.02 -16.83 -53.45
N GLN A 200 -3.76 -18.14 -53.47
CA GLN A 200 -4.14 -19.06 -52.38
C GLN A 200 -3.30 -18.96 -51.10
N ASN A 201 -2.22 -18.18 -51.08
CA ASN A 201 -1.37 -18.04 -49.91
C ASN A 201 -1.73 -16.77 -49.13
N SER A 202 -2.07 -16.93 -47.85
CA SER A 202 -2.43 -15.81 -46.97
C SER A 202 -1.29 -15.47 -46.01
N PHE A 203 -1.04 -14.18 -45.84
CA PHE A 203 -0.02 -13.66 -44.94
C PHE A 203 -0.56 -12.50 -44.11
N LEU A 204 -0.05 -12.38 -42.89
CA LEU A 204 -0.07 -11.14 -42.12
C LEU A 204 1.34 -10.56 -42.10
N ILE A 205 1.44 -9.28 -42.41
CA ILE A 205 2.68 -8.54 -42.44
C ILE A 205 2.56 -7.37 -41.46
N VAL A 206 3.55 -7.24 -40.59
CA VAL A 206 3.72 -6.05 -39.76
C VAL A 206 4.66 -5.11 -40.49
N PHE A 207 4.15 -3.96 -40.89
CA PHE A 207 4.91 -2.94 -41.59
C PHE A 207 5.23 -1.79 -40.64
N ASP A 208 6.48 -1.37 -40.60
CA ASP A 208 6.92 -0.22 -39.83
C ASP A 208 6.93 1.02 -40.71
N ASN A 209 5.97 1.90 -40.48
CA ASN A 209 5.82 3.15 -41.20
C ASN A 209 6.91 4.17 -40.84
N THR A 210 7.60 4.00 -39.71
CA THR A 210 8.72 4.87 -39.28
C THR A 210 9.99 4.54 -40.07
N THR A 211 10.30 3.26 -40.24
CA THR A 211 11.50 2.83 -41.00
C THR A 211 11.22 2.49 -42.46
N HIS A 212 9.95 2.46 -42.86
CA HIS A 212 9.46 2.03 -44.17
C HIS A 212 9.91 0.61 -44.54
N ARG A 213 9.85 -0.31 -43.58
CA ARG A 213 10.29 -1.70 -43.75
C ARG A 213 9.28 -2.68 -43.19
N GLU A 214 9.24 -3.85 -43.80
CA GLU A 214 8.61 -5.03 -43.20
C GLU A 214 9.38 -5.44 -41.95
N VAL A 215 8.64 -5.62 -40.86
CA VAL A 215 9.15 -6.02 -39.53
C VAL A 215 9.01 -7.52 -39.33
N ALA A 216 7.85 -8.05 -39.70
CA ALA A 216 7.52 -9.46 -39.55
C ALA A 216 6.52 -9.86 -40.63
N ARG A 217 6.60 -11.14 -41.03
CA ARG A 217 5.64 -11.79 -41.92
C ARG A 217 5.32 -13.17 -41.40
N GLN A 218 4.05 -13.49 -41.37
CA GLN A 218 3.54 -14.77 -40.95
C GLN A 218 2.58 -15.30 -42.00
N ARG A 219 2.85 -16.50 -42.53
CA ARG A 219 1.87 -17.23 -43.33
C ARG A 219 0.78 -17.74 -42.41
N ILE A 220 -0.47 -17.54 -42.78
CA ILE A 220 -1.64 -17.88 -41.94
C ILE A 220 -2.60 -18.77 -42.71
N ASN A 221 -3.39 -19.53 -41.97
CA ASN A 221 -4.60 -20.16 -42.49
C ASN A 221 -5.78 -19.27 -42.11
N MET A 222 -6.64 -18.96 -43.08
CA MET A 222 -7.83 -18.17 -42.81
C MET A 222 -8.86 -19.00 -42.03
N GLY A 223 -9.52 -18.37 -41.07
CA GLY A 223 -10.60 -18.92 -40.28
C GLY A 223 -11.97 -18.51 -40.79
N SER A 224 -13.00 -19.19 -40.27
CA SER A 224 -14.38 -18.91 -40.66
C SER A 224 -14.89 -17.58 -40.10
N ARG A 225 -15.69 -16.87 -40.89
CA ARG A 225 -16.37 -15.60 -40.55
C ARG A 225 -17.75 -15.54 -41.18
N PHE A 226 -18.70 -16.27 -40.59
CA PHE A 226 -20.07 -16.35 -41.10
C PHE A 226 -20.76 -14.97 -41.20
N ASN A 227 -20.49 -14.07 -40.25
CA ASN A 227 -21.02 -12.71 -40.29
C ASN A 227 -20.50 -11.90 -41.51
N VAL A 228 -19.25 -12.13 -41.92
CA VAL A 228 -18.66 -11.48 -43.10
C VAL A 228 -19.27 -12.08 -44.37
N GLU A 229 -19.49 -13.39 -44.42
CA GLU A 229 -20.19 -14.06 -45.53
C GLU A 229 -21.61 -13.49 -45.74
N GLN A 230 -22.35 -13.30 -44.65
CA GLN A 230 -23.70 -12.72 -44.72
C GLN A 230 -23.68 -11.27 -45.23
N ALA A 231 -22.71 -10.47 -44.80
CA ALA A 231 -22.58 -9.08 -45.21
C ALA A 231 -22.03 -8.92 -46.64
N LEU A 232 -21.17 -9.84 -47.07
CA LEU A 232 -20.45 -9.82 -48.34
C LEU A 232 -20.63 -11.14 -49.13
N PRO A 233 -21.87 -11.57 -49.45
CA PRO A 233 -22.14 -12.89 -50.01
C PRO A 233 -21.55 -13.11 -51.41
N ASN A 234 -21.17 -12.03 -52.09
CA ASN A 234 -20.62 -12.05 -53.45
C ASN A 234 -19.09 -11.98 -53.48
N VAL A 235 -18.41 -11.89 -52.33
CA VAL A 235 -16.93 -11.89 -52.26
C VAL A 235 -16.45 -13.31 -52.01
N TYR A 236 -15.59 -13.83 -52.88
CA TYR A 236 -15.27 -15.25 -52.97
C TYR A 236 -14.96 -15.95 -51.64
N ASN A 237 -14.09 -15.37 -50.82
CA ASN A 237 -13.65 -15.98 -49.57
C ASN A 237 -14.30 -15.36 -48.32
N ALA A 238 -15.42 -14.63 -48.45
CA ALA A 238 -16.04 -13.91 -47.33
C ALA A 238 -16.24 -14.78 -46.08
N GLY A 239 -16.75 -16.01 -46.25
CA GLY A 239 -16.93 -16.97 -45.15
C GLY A 239 -15.65 -17.58 -44.57
N ASN A 240 -14.51 -17.45 -45.26
CA ASN A 240 -13.18 -17.91 -44.84
C ASN A 240 -12.17 -16.75 -44.89
N SER A 241 -12.56 -15.61 -44.33
CA SER A 241 -11.79 -14.36 -44.37
C SER A 241 -11.13 -14.03 -43.03
N GLY A 242 -11.38 -14.79 -41.97
CA GLY A 242 -10.95 -14.45 -40.61
C GLY A 242 -9.48 -14.72 -40.33
N PHE A 243 -8.90 -13.94 -39.43
CA PHE A 243 -7.63 -14.24 -38.80
C PHE A 243 -7.67 -13.91 -37.30
N ASN A 244 -6.93 -14.69 -36.53
CA ASN A 244 -6.62 -14.45 -35.12
C ASN A 244 -5.23 -15.05 -34.87
N GLN A 245 -4.22 -14.20 -34.67
CA GLN A 245 -2.82 -14.60 -34.76
C GLN A 245 -1.94 -13.81 -33.78
N ASP A 246 -0.95 -14.51 -33.25
CA ASP A 246 0.18 -13.92 -32.54
C ASP A 246 1.35 -13.77 -33.50
N ILE A 247 1.88 -12.55 -33.63
CA ILE A 247 3.02 -12.23 -34.48
C ILE A 247 4.15 -11.70 -33.60
N VAL A 248 5.27 -12.41 -33.56
CA VAL A 248 6.47 -11.94 -32.85
C VAL A 248 7.06 -10.76 -33.62
N ILE A 249 7.29 -9.65 -32.92
CA ILE A 249 7.93 -8.46 -33.49
C ILE A 249 9.20 -8.10 -32.69
N PRO A 250 10.21 -7.48 -33.31
CA PRO A 250 11.38 -6.95 -32.59
C PRO A 250 10.94 -5.92 -31.54
N ASN A 251 11.53 -5.98 -30.35
CA ASN A 251 11.22 -5.02 -29.28
C ASN A 251 11.55 -3.57 -29.67
N SER A 252 12.54 -3.38 -30.55
CA SER A 252 12.89 -2.08 -31.11
C SER A 252 11.76 -1.43 -31.93
N SER A 253 10.76 -2.20 -32.37
CA SER A 253 9.65 -1.71 -33.19
C SER A 253 8.45 -1.25 -32.36
N ILE A 254 8.43 -1.46 -31.04
CA ILE A 254 7.26 -1.16 -30.18
C ILE A 254 6.96 0.34 -30.10
N SER A 255 8.01 1.17 -30.15
CA SER A 255 7.90 2.63 -30.12
C SER A 255 7.64 3.24 -31.51
N HIS A 256 7.62 2.42 -32.57
CA HIS A 256 7.42 2.87 -33.94
C HIS A 256 5.94 2.89 -34.31
N GLN A 257 5.63 3.61 -35.40
CA GLN A 257 4.29 3.59 -36.00
C GLN A 257 4.12 2.35 -36.88
N LEU A 258 3.43 1.32 -36.37
CA LEU A 258 3.21 0.07 -37.10
C LEU A 258 1.86 0.04 -37.82
N SER A 259 1.79 -0.71 -38.91
CA SER A 259 0.55 -1.08 -39.60
C SER A 259 0.51 -2.59 -39.78
N LEU A 260 -0.69 -3.16 -39.73
CA LEU A 260 -0.91 -4.53 -40.16
C LEU A 260 -1.34 -4.53 -41.63
N VAL A 261 -0.82 -5.47 -42.40
CA VAL A 261 -1.25 -5.75 -43.78
C VAL A 261 -1.66 -7.21 -43.86
N ALA A 262 -2.90 -7.46 -44.29
CA ALA A 262 -3.31 -8.81 -44.72
C ALA A 262 -3.08 -8.94 -46.22
N ARG A 263 -2.42 -10.02 -46.64
CA ARG A 263 -2.00 -10.25 -48.02
C ARG A 263 -2.47 -11.60 -48.53
N TYR A 264 -3.06 -11.61 -49.72
CA TYR A 264 -3.16 -12.81 -50.56
C TYR A 264 -2.05 -12.81 -51.61
N SER A 265 -1.45 -13.97 -51.89
CA SER A 265 -0.39 -14.13 -52.89
C SER A 265 -0.50 -15.47 -53.63
N ASP A 266 -0.19 -15.47 -54.92
CA ASP A 266 -0.05 -16.70 -55.72
C ASP A 266 1.23 -17.47 -55.40
N SER A 267 2.26 -16.77 -54.91
CA SER A 267 3.54 -17.36 -54.50
C SER A 267 3.54 -17.80 -53.03
N SER A 268 4.21 -18.92 -52.76
CA SER A 268 4.38 -19.50 -51.42
C SER A 268 5.23 -18.64 -50.47
N ASN A 269 6.01 -17.69 -51.00
CA ASN A 269 6.78 -16.74 -50.20
C ASN A 269 6.06 -15.41 -49.95
N GLY A 270 4.92 -15.14 -50.61
CA GLY A 270 4.18 -13.88 -50.46
C GLY A 270 4.61 -12.74 -51.39
N GLU A 271 5.61 -12.95 -52.27
CA GLU A 271 6.22 -11.94 -53.15
C GLU A 271 5.82 -12.08 -54.63
N GLY A 272 4.82 -12.89 -54.94
CA GLY A 272 4.27 -13.02 -56.29
C GLY A 272 3.24 -11.94 -56.61
N GLN A 273 2.29 -12.25 -57.50
CA GLN A 273 1.11 -11.40 -57.66
C GLN A 273 0.33 -11.42 -56.36
N ASN A 274 0.09 -10.25 -55.78
CA ASN A 274 -0.52 -10.14 -54.45
C ASN A 274 -1.64 -9.09 -54.40
N THR A 275 -2.49 -9.26 -53.39
CA THR A 275 -3.58 -8.33 -53.04
C THR A 275 -3.48 -8.01 -51.56
N ASP A 276 -3.23 -6.74 -51.27
CA ASP A 276 -3.01 -6.24 -49.91
C ASP A 276 -4.23 -5.50 -49.39
N MET A 277 -4.51 -5.73 -48.11
CA MET A 277 -5.42 -4.94 -47.30
C MET A 277 -4.60 -4.27 -46.20
N TRP A 278 -4.49 -2.95 -46.29
CA TRP A 278 -3.81 -2.13 -45.29
C TRP A 278 -4.81 -1.71 -44.22
N PHE A 279 -4.55 -2.09 -42.98
CA PHE A 279 -5.34 -1.61 -41.85
C PHE A 279 -4.79 -0.27 -41.32
N ASN A 280 -5.62 0.44 -40.58
CA ASN A 280 -5.21 1.66 -39.89
C ASN A 280 -3.99 1.42 -38.98
N GLY A 281 -3.23 2.48 -38.72
CA GLY A 281 -2.06 2.43 -37.85
C GLY A 281 -2.38 1.84 -36.48
N LEU A 282 -1.48 1.01 -35.98
CA LEU A 282 -1.55 0.40 -34.66
C LEU A 282 -1.11 1.42 -33.61
N HIS A 283 -1.96 1.68 -32.63
CA HIS A 283 -1.68 2.60 -31.54
C HIS A 283 -1.41 1.82 -30.26
N PHE A 284 -0.14 1.75 -29.85
CA PHE A 284 0.25 1.14 -28.59
C PHE A 284 0.37 2.19 -27.49
N ASP A 285 -0.04 1.82 -26.27
CA ASP A 285 0.17 2.66 -25.10
C ASP A 285 1.68 2.70 -24.78
N THR A 286 2.31 3.85 -25.03
CA THR A 286 3.72 4.12 -24.73
C THR A 286 3.90 4.88 -23.42
N SER A 287 2.83 4.99 -22.61
CA SER A 287 2.93 5.61 -21.31
C SER A 287 3.88 4.82 -20.41
N ASN A 288 4.50 5.56 -19.50
CA ASN A 288 5.50 5.05 -18.57
C ASN A 288 5.07 5.29 -17.12
N PRO A 289 3.88 4.82 -16.68
CA PRO A 289 3.37 5.12 -15.34
C PRO A 289 4.07 4.31 -14.23
N GLY A 290 4.26 4.95 -13.09
CA GLY A 290 4.74 4.30 -11.88
C GLY A 290 4.31 5.05 -10.62
N TYR A 291 4.20 4.35 -9.51
CA TYR A 291 3.90 4.94 -8.21
C TYR A 291 4.62 4.21 -7.07
N LEU A 292 4.98 4.94 -6.01
CA LEU A 292 5.48 4.37 -4.75
C LEU A 292 4.33 4.26 -3.76
N ASP A 293 4.01 3.03 -3.35
CA ASP A 293 2.97 2.78 -2.36
C ASP A 293 3.46 3.10 -0.95
N THR A 294 4.71 2.77 -0.63
CA THR A 294 5.31 3.06 0.68
C THR A 294 6.82 3.22 0.56
N VAL A 295 7.35 4.21 1.30
CA VAL A 295 8.77 4.33 1.63
C VAL A 295 8.86 4.60 3.12
N LYS A 296 9.28 3.61 3.92
CA LYS A 296 9.35 3.75 5.38
C LYS A 296 10.59 3.08 5.94
N VAL A 297 10.98 3.49 7.14
CA VAL A 297 12.01 2.81 7.92
C VAL A 297 11.33 1.86 8.90
N ASN A 298 11.78 0.61 8.92
CA ASN A 298 11.31 -0.43 9.83
C ASN A 298 12.49 -1.30 10.26
N ASN A 299 12.71 -1.46 11.57
CA ASN A 299 13.79 -2.29 12.13
C ASN A 299 15.18 -2.05 11.49
N GLY A 300 15.55 -0.78 11.28
CA GLY A 300 16.85 -0.42 10.69
C GLY A 300 16.97 -0.73 9.18
N ARG A 301 15.85 -1.00 8.50
CA ARG A 301 15.77 -1.20 7.05
C ARG A 301 14.83 -0.17 6.42
N ILE A 302 15.11 0.21 5.18
CA ILE A 302 14.18 0.95 4.34
C ILE A 302 13.33 -0.08 3.60
N GLU A 303 12.02 -0.06 3.82
CA GLU A 303 11.04 -0.83 3.05
C GLU A 303 10.45 0.07 1.96
N ILE A 304 10.51 -0.42 0.71
CA ILE A 304 10.05 0.30 -0.48
C ILE A 304 9.12 -0.62 -1.27
N THR A 305 7.87 -0.19 -1.42
CA THR A 305 6.86 -0.87 -2.25
C THR A 305 6.30 0.09 -3.28
N GLY A 306 5.89 -0.45 -4.42
CA GLY A 306 5.35 0.34 -5.51
C GLY A 306 5.07 -0.49 -6.75
N TRP A 307 4.87 0.21 -7.86
CA TRP A 307 4.72 -0.39 -9.17
C TRP A 307 5.28 0.48 -10.28
N TYR A 308 5.67 -0.17 -11.37
CA TYR A 308 6.13 0.48 -12.60
C TYR A 308 5.76 -0.36 -13.83
N ALA A 309 4.88 0.18 -14.68
CA ALA A 309 4.37 -0.48 -15.88
C ALA A 309 4.73 0.33 -17.13
N SER A 310 5.13 -0.36 -18.21
CA SER A 310 5.47 0.27 -19.49
C SER A 310 5.60 -0.78 -20.59
N ASN A 311 5.03 -0.53 -21.77
CA ASN A 311 5.28 -1.38 -22.94
C ASN A 311 6.73 -1.27 -23.45
N LEU A 312 7.46 -0.22 -23.07
CA LEU A 312 8.89 -0.10 -23.36
C LEU A 312 9.74 -1.11 -22.58
N ALA A 313 9.19 -1.73 -21.53
CA ALA A 313 9.85 -2.79 -20.77
C ALA A 313 9.72 -4.18 -21.42
N LEU A 314 9.01 -4.30 -22.55
CA LEU A 314 8.98 -5.54 -23.32
C LEU A 314 10.40 -5.86 -23.81
N GLY A 315 10.86 -7.09 -23.55
CA GLY A 315 12.25 -7.51 -23.74
C GLY A 315 13.09 -7.48 -22.48
N CYS A 316 12.63 -6.81 -21.44
CA CYS A 316 13.36 -6.68 -20.19
C CYS A 316 12.90 -7.75 -19.20
N ALA A 317 13.74 -8.76 -18.97
CA ALA A 317 13.43 -9.84 -18.04
C ALA A 317 13.62 -9.43 -16.57
N TYR A 318 14.51 -8.47 -16.31
CA TYR A 318 14.98 -8.13 -14.97
C TYR A 318 14.35 -6.83 -14.47
N HIS A 319 13.76 -6.87 -13.28
CA HIS A 319 13.21 -5.71 -12.60
C HIS A 319 14.09 -5.36 -11.41
N THR A 320 14.68 -4.17 -11.39
CA THR A 320 15.64 -3.74 -10.38
C THR A 320 15.18 -2.44 -9.76
N ILE A 321 15.22 -2.38 -8.43
CA ILE A 321 15.00 -1.15 -7.68
C ILE A 321 16.35 -0.60 -7.26
N ILE A 322 16.60 0.66 -7.62
CA ILE A 322 17.83 1.40 -7.34
C ILE A 322 17.47 2.56 -6.42
N VAL A 323 18.27 2.74 -5.37
CA VAL A 323 18.14 3.85 -4.42
C VAL A 323 19.35 4.75 -4.58
N LEU A 324 19.10 6.02 -4.89
CA LEU A 324 20.10 7.06 -5.03
C LEU A 324 19.94 8.10 -3.92
N ASP A 325 21.04 8.74 -3.56
CA ASP A 325 21.01 10.05 -2.91
C ASP A 325 20.52 11.07 -3.94
N ALA A 326 19.42 11.76 -3.66
CA ALA A 326 18.79 12.69 -4.60
C ALA A 326 19.57 14.00 -4.80
N GLN A 327 20.51 14.33 -3.91
CA GLN A 327 21.34 15.53 -4.00
C GLN A 327 22.59 15.25 -4.84
N THR A 328 23.25 14.12 -4.58
CA THR A 328 24.49 13.75 -5.27
C THR A 328 24.26 12.88 -6.51
N ASN A 329 23.07 12.32 -6.69
CA ASN A 329 22.74 11.24 -7.64
C ASN A 329 23.63 10.01 -7.50
N ARG A 330 24.29 9.85 -6.35
CA ARG A 330 25.12 8.68 -6.07
C ARG A 330 24.23 7.50 -5.72
N GLU A 331 24.51 6.36 -6.33
CA GLU A 331 23.86 5.11 -5.94
C GLU A 331 24.25 4.68 -4.54
N ILE A 332 23.23 4.40 -3.73
CA ILE A 332 23.34 3.91 -2.35
C ILE A 332 23.21 2.39 -2.36
N ALA A 333 22.20 1.87 -3.06
CA ALA A 333 21.92 0.46 -3.15
C ALA A 333 21.11 0.13 -4.40
N ARG A 334 21.21 -1.11 -4.86
CA ARG A 334 20.31 -1.70 -5.86
C ARG A 334 19.95 -3.12 -5.46
N THR A 335 18.78 -3.57 -5.87
CA THR A 335 18.40 -4.98 -5.73
C THR A 335 17.40 -5.38 -6.80
N MET A 336 17.52 -6.62 -7.28
CA MET A 336 16.53 -7.20 -8.18
C MET A 336 15.30 -7.59 -7.38
N THR A 337 14.12 -7.21 -7.87
CA THR A 337 12.84 -7.52 -7.24
C THR A 337 12.12 -8.65 -7.96
N LYS A 338 11.26 -9.34 -7.22
CA LYS A 338 10.33 -10.30 -7.81
C LYS A 338 9.13 -9.53 -8.34
N LYS A 339 8.61 -9.96 -9.48
CA LYS A 339 7.37 -9.40 -10.04
C LYS A 339 6.20 -9.70 -9.11
N ILE A 340 5.49 -8.67 -8.66
CA ILE A 340 4.31 -8.79 -7.82
C ILE A 340 3.07 -8.46 -8.64
N SER A 341 2.01 -9.27 -8.47
CA SER A 341 0.75 -9.08 -9.18
C SER A 341 0.02 -7.82 -8.71
N ARG A 342 -0.51 -7.03 -9.66
CA ARG A 342 -1.20 -5.75 -9.49
C ARG A 342 -2.42 -5.67 -10.41
N ASP A 343 -3.49 -6.34 -10.02
CA ASP A 343 -4.77 -6.35 -10.76
C ASP A 343 -5.39 -4.94 -10.87
N ASP A 344 -5.13 -4.09 -9.88
CA ASP A 344 -5.53 -2.68 -9.87
C ASP A 344 -4.83 -1.89 -10.98
N VAL A 345 -3.52 -2.10 -11.17
CA VAL A 345 -2.73 -1.46 -12.23
C VAL A 345 -3.14 -2.01 -13.60
N ALA A 346 -3.33 -3.33 -13.73
CA ALA A 346 -3.80 -3.95 -14.98
C ALA A 346 -5.19 -3.43 -15.41
N ARG A 347 -6.07 -3.15 -14.45
CA ARG A 347 -7.38 -2.53 -14.72
C ARG A 347 -7.27 -1.08 -15.16
N ALA A 348 -6.35 -0.31 -14.58
CA ALA A 348 -6.13 1.09 -14.93
C ALA A 348 -5.39 1.26 -16.28
N TYR A 349 -4.48 0.34 -16.59
CA TYR A 349 -3.63 0.35 -17.79
C TYR A 349 -3.74 -0.97 -18.58
N PRO A 350 -4.92 -1.31 -19.13
CA PRO A 350 -5.16 -2.61 -19.77
C PRO A 350 -4.37 -2.82 -21.06
N MET A 351 -3.86 -1.74 -21.67
CA MET A 351 -3.03 -1.81 -22.89
C MET A 351 -1.53 -1.95 -22.61
N ILE A 352 -1.11 -1.96 -21.34
CA ILE A 352 0.28 -2.16 -20.95
C ILE A 352 0.51 -3.63 -20.56
N ALA A 353 1.33 -4.33 -21.34
CA ALA A 353 1.51 -5.77 -21.24
C ALA A 353 2.02 -6.24 -19.86
N ASN A 354 2.90 -5.47 -19.22
CA ASN A 354 3.44 -5.82 -17.90
C ASN A 354 2.66 -5.23 -16.72
N ALA A 355 1.49 -4.61 -16.93
CA ALA A 355 0.74 -3.93 -15.88
C ALA A 355 0.32 -4.84 -14.72
N ASN A 356 -0.02 -6.12 -15.00
CA ASN A 356 -0.30 -7.05 -13.90
C ASN A 356 0.96 -7.39 -13.11
N GLN A 357 2.14 -7.43 -13.74
CA GLN A 357 3.39 -7.86 -13.11
C GLN A 357 4.28 -6.68 -12.67
N SER A 358 3.72 -5.48 -12.59
CA SER A 358 4.47 -4.24 -12.40
C SER A 358 4.88 -3.97 -10.95
N GLY A 359 4.32 -4.71 -9.98
CA GLY A 359 4.54 -4.47 -8.56
C GLY A 359 5.91 -4.92 -8.08
N PHE A 360 6.43 -4.24 -7.07
CA PHE A 360 7.67 -4.57 -6.37
C PHE A 360 7.58 -4.33 -4.86
N ASP A 361 8.34 -5.13 -4.12
CA ASP A 361 8.55 -5.02 -2.67
C ASP A 361 10.01 -5.36 -2.39
N VAL A 362 10.75 -4.38 -1.85
CA VAL A 362 12.17 -4.51 -1.56
C VAL A 362 12.51 -3.88 -0.22
N SER A 363 13.55 -4.43 0.42
CA SER A 363 14.10 -3.87 1.65
C SER A 363 15.61 -3.69 1.53
N PHE A 364 16.12 -2.54 1.99
CA PHE A 364 17.55 -2.24 2.06
C PHE A 364 17.97 -1.98 3.50
N ASP A 365 19.17 -2.40 3.88
CA ASP A 365 19.73 -1.99 5.17
C ASP A 365 19.92 -0.46 5.15
N LEU A 366 19.37 0.22 6.16
CA LEU A 366 19.51 1.66 6.27
C LEU A 366 20.99 1.98 6.56
N ASN A 367 21.55 2.98 5.88
CA ASN A 367 22.91 3.44 6.13
C ASN A 367 22.85 4.81 6.82
N PRO A 368 23.48 4.98 8.00
CA PRO A 368 23.43 6.23 8.75
C PRO A 368 23.91 7.46 8.01
N ALA A 369 24.82 7.29 7.04
CA ALA A 369 25.29 8.40 6.23
C ALA A 369 24.17 9.10 5.44
N PHE A 370 23.07 8.39 5.11
CA PHE A 370 22.02 8.89 4.23
C PHE A 370 20.67 9.07 4.94
N VAL A 371 20.62 8.95 6.26
CA VAL A 371 19.38 9.00 7.05
C VAL A 371 18.69 10.37 6.98
N ASN A 372 19.47 11.43 6.77
CA ASN A 372 18.97 12.81 6.63
C ASN A 372 18.83 13.24 5.17
N ASP A 373 19.24 12.40 4.23
CA ASP A 373 19.24 12.74 2.81
C ASP A 373 17.87 12.52 2.20
N ASN A 374 17.61 13.25 1.11
CA ASN A 374 16.48 12.94 0.26
C ASN A 374 16.87 11.75 -0.60
N LEU A 375 16.07 10.70 -0.60
CA LEU A 375 16.32 9.54 -1.44
C LEU A 375 15.56 9.68 -2.76
N ARG A 376 16.15 9.17 -3.83
CA ARG A 376 15.46 8.97 -5.10
C ARG A 376 15.42 7.48 -5.40
N VAL A 377 14.22 6.96 -5.57
CA VAL A 377 14.00 5.59 -6.02
C VAL A 377 13.93 5.60 -7.54
N VAL A 378 14.56 4.62 -8.18
CA VAL A 378 14.41 4.31 -9.60
C VAL A 378 13.95 2.88 -9.71
N SER A 379 12.87 2.67 -10.46
CA SER A 379 12.42 1.34 -10.84
C SER A 379 12.85 1.11 -12.28
N ARG A 380 13.68 0.09 -12.50
CA ARG A 380 14.32 -0.20 -13.78
C ARG A 380 13.90 -1.57 -14.29
N TRP A 381 13.44 -1.63 -15.53
CA TRP A 381 13.35 -2.86 -16.29
C TRP A 381 14.56 -2.96 -17.21
N SER A 382 15.31 -4.07 -17.20
CA SER A 382 16.48 -4.29 -18.04
C SER A 382 16.49 -5.65 -18.72
N ALA A 383 17.10 -5.71 -19.91
CA ALA A 383 17.39 -6.97 -20.60
C ALA A 383 18.59 -7.73 -19.99
N SER A 384 19.46 -7.07 -19.23
CA SER A 384 20.62 -7.69 -18.57
C SER A 384 20.44 -7.85 -17.07
N GLU A 385 21.05 -8.91 -16.51
CA GLU A 385 20.92 -9.24 -15.08
C GLU A 385 21.57 -8.17 -14.18
N ASP A 386 22.64 -7.52 -14.65
CA ASP A 386 23.32 -6.41 -13.97
C ASP A 386 22.51 -5.08 -13.98
N ALA A 387 21.47 -5.02 -14.82
CA ALA A 387 20.64 -3.86 -15.07
C ALA A 387 21.36 -2.63 -15.65
N ASP A 388 22.51 -2.83 -16.33
CA ASP A 388 23.34 -1.73 -16.86
C ASP A 388 23.23 -1.56 -18.39
N SER A 389 22.51 -2.43 -19.10
CA SER A 389 22.25 -2.30 -20.55
C SER A 389 20.78 -2.48 -20.90
N ASP A 390 20.36 -1.88 -22.02
CA ASP A 390 19.04 -2.05 -22.64
C ASP A 390 17.91 -2.02 -21.60
N TYR A 391 17.77 -0.87 -20.95
CA TYR A 391 16.84 -0.67 -19.85
C TYR A 391 15.90 0.51 -20.07
N VAL A 392 14.78 0.47 -19.35
CA VAL A 392 13.83 1.56 -19.24
C VAL A 392 13.58 1.86 -17.76
N ASP A 393 13.61 3.14 -17.41
CA ASP A 393 13.49 3.60 -16.04
C ASP A 393 12.19 4.35 -15.79
N TYR A 394 11.70 4.22 -14.56
CA TYR A 394 10.84 5.20 -13.94
C TYR A 394 11.57 5.83 -12.75
N TRP A 395 11.71 7.16 -12.81
CA TRP A 395 12.36 7.96 -11.79
C TRP A 395 11.29 8.55 -10.88
N PHE A 396 11.18 8.04 -9.66
CA PHE A 396 10.24 8.59 -8.70
C PHE A 396 10.72 9.96 -8.19
N ASN A 397 9.77 10.79 -7.77
CA ASN A 397 10.11 12.05 -7.12
C ASN A 397 10.94 11.80 -5.85
N PRO A 398 11.92 12.66 -5.55
CA PRO A 398 12.68 12.57 -4.30
C PRO A 398 11.75 12.48 -3.09
N THR A 399 12.00 11.51 -2.23
CA THR A 399 11.24 11.27 -1.02
C THR A 399 12.17 11.36 0.17
N LYS A 400 11.78 12.14 1.17
CA LYS A 400 12.47 12.14 2.46
C LYS A 400 12.00 10.93 3.25
N LEU A 401 12.93 10.18 3.84
CA LEU A 401 12.56 9.12 4.76
C LEU A 401 11.75 9.74 5.91
N SER A 402 10.50 9.26 6.08
CA SER A 402 9.72 9.62 7.25
C SER A 402 10.24 8.79 8.42
N ILE A 403 11.18 9.38 9.14
CA ILE A 403 11.75 8.82 10.35
C ILE A 403 11.08 9.58 11.49
N ASP A 404 10.35 8.86 12.33
CA ASP A 404 9.83 9.42 13.56
C ASP A 404 11.02 9.89 14.42
N ARG A 405 11.11 11.19 14.69
CA ARG A 405 12.17 11.76 15.54
C ARG A 405 11.78 11.81 17.01
N GLY A 406 10.78 11.01 17.41
CA GLY A 406 10.49 10.76 18.81
C GLY A 406 11.77 10.43 19.57
N ASN A 407 12.06 11.21 20.61
CA ASN A 407 13.12 10.93 21.55
C ASN A 407 12.48 10.56 22.89
N HIS A 408 12.28 9.26 23.08
CA HIS A 408 11.57 8.70 24.22
C HIS A 408 12.57 8.12 25.21
N ALA A 409 12.35 8.35 26.50
CA ALA A 409 13.20 7.78 27.53
C ALA A 409 12.45 7.66 28.85
N HIS A 410 12.97 6.82 29.73
CA HIS A 410 12.51 6.73 31.11
C HIS A 410 13.67 6.34 32.02
N MET A 411 13.66 6.88 33.24
CA MET A 411 14.57 6.51 34.31
C MET A 411 13.91 5.43 35.16
N ASP A 412 14.41 4.20 35.11
CA ASP A 412 13.81 3.06 35.82
C ASP A 412 14.21 3.04 37.30
N SER A 413 15.46 3.39 37.63
CA SER A 413 15.91 3.45 39.02
C SER A 413 17.09 4.38 39.24
N ILE A 414 17.18 4.92 40.44
CA ILE A 414 18.36 5.61 40.97
C ILE A 414 18.59 5.07 42.39
N THR A 415 19.71 4.39 42.60
CA THR A 415 20.07 3.81 43.91
C THR A 415 21.43 4.31 44.36
N SER A 416 21.66 4.37 45.67
CA SER A 416 22.94 4.80 46.24
C SER A 416 23.46 3.82 47.26
N ASN A 417 24.73 3.47 47.12
CA ASN A 417 25.43 2.60 48.06
C ASN A 417 26.83 3.15 48.35
N GLN A 418 27.06 3.53 49.61
CA GLN A 418 28.37 3.87 50.21
C GLN A 418 29.20 4.97 49.51
N ASN A 419 28.71 5.59 48.43
CA ASN A 419 29.21 6.76 47.63
C ASN A 419 29.02 6.56 46.11
N LYS A 420 28.54 5.38 45.69
CA LYS A 420 28.27 5.05 44.29
C LYS A 420 26.78 5.15 44.01
N VAL A 421 26.41 6.08 43.12
CA VAL A 421 25.04 6.18 42.61
C VAL A 421 24.94 5.40 41.32
N THR A 422 24.00 4.47 41.25
CA THR A 422 23.70 3.70 40.05
C THR A 422 22.36 4.13 39.49
N VAL A 423 22.34 4.44 38.21
CA VAL A 423 21.14 4.78 37.45
C VAL A 423 20.90 3.77 36.37
N SER A 424 19.64 3.41 36.14
CA SER A 424 19.24 2.57 35.03
C SER A 424 17.96 3.09 34.40
N GLY A 425 17.79 2.82 33.12
CA GLY A 425 16.67 3.33 32.34
C GLY A 425 16.78 2.90 30.90
N TRP A 426 16.05 3.58 30.03
CA TRP A 426 16.12 3.40 28.59
C TRP A 426 15.96 4.71 27.84
N ASN A 427 16.52 4.78 26.64
CA ASN A 427 16.33 5.89 25.71
C ASN A 427 16.22 5.36 24.26
N ALA A 428 15.01 5.40 23.72
CA ALA A 428 14.68 4.98 22.37
C ALA A 428 14.46 6.20 21.48
N THR A 429 15.24 6.30 20.39
CA THR A 429 15.16 7.40 19.43
C THR A 429 15.75 6.98 18.10
N ASN A 430 15.14 7.41 17.00
CA ASN A 430 15.75 7.24 15.68
C ASN A 430 16.96 8.16 15.45
N GLU A 431 17.17 9.17 16.29
CA GLU A 431 18.38 10.00 16.26
C GLU A 431 19.63 9.25 16.78
N SER A 432 19.45 8.08 17.41
CA SER A 432 20.57 7.20 17.75
C SER A 432 21.16 6.51 16.53
N PHE A 433 20.51 6.62 15.37
CA PHE A 433 20.95 5.93 14.17
C PHE A 433 22.31 6.43 13.69
N GLY A 434 23.29 5.53 13.58
CA GLY A 434 24.69 5.88 13.28
C GLY A 434 25.51 6.34 14.46
N GLN A 435 24.87 6.61 15.61
CA GLN A 435 25.54 7.00 16.84
C GLN A 435 26.13 5.75 17.51
N LYS A 436 27.45 5.61 17.47
CA LYS A 436 28.14 4.41 17.98
C LYS A 436 28.31 4.40 19.50
N TYR A 437 28.22 5.57 20.13
CA TYR A 437 28.52 5.74 21.54
C TYR A 437 27.28 6.20 22.28
N HIS A 438 26.99 5.53 23.40
CA HIS A 438 25.90 5.87 24.30
C HIS A 438 26.49 6.28 25.64
N TYR A 439 26.28 7.52 26.05
CA TYR A 439 26.76 8.06 27.32
C TYR A 439 25.61 8.36 28.25
N ILE A 440 25.79 8.05 29.53
CA ILE A 440 25.00 8.66 30.59
C ILE A 440 25.86 9.70 31.28
N ILE A 441 25.35 10.93 31.35
CA ILE A 441 26.07 12.09 31.86
C ILE A 441 25.41 12.54 33.15
N ALA A 442 26.19 12.68 34.22
CA ALA A 442 25.76 13.37 35.42
C ALA A 442 26.04 14.87 35.27
N PHE A 443 25.00 15.69 35.39
CA PHE A 443 25.06 17.12 35.15
C PHE A 443 24.53 17.89 36.36
N ASP A 444 25.31 18.86 36.85
CA ASP A 444 24.85 19.76 37.89
C ASP A 444 24.15 20.97 37.27
N LYS A 445 22.83 21.04 37.41
CA LYS A 445 22.01 22.16 36.92
C LYS A 445 22.30 23.46 37.66
N LYS A 446 22.75 23.42 38.91
CA LYS A 446 22.99 24.61 39.72
C LYS A 446 24.23 25.36 39.24
N THR A 447 25.33 24.63 38.99
CA THR A 447 26.56 25.22 38.43
C THR A 447 26.56 25.22 36.90
N ASN A 448 25.53 24.65 36.26
CA ASN A 448 25.40 24.46 34.82
C ASN A 448 26.62 23.77 34.21
N ARG A 449 27.09 22.70 34.86
CA ARG A 449 28.34 22.03 34.53
C ARG A 449 28.15 20.52 34.48
N GLU A 450 28.73 19.90 33.47
CA GLU A 450 28.94 18.46 33.46
C GLU A 450 29.91 18.05 34.58
N ILE A 451 29.49 17.05 35.36
CA ILE A 451 30.32 16.47 36.42
C ILE A 451 31.20 15.38 35.81
N THR A 452 30.57 14.43 35.14
CA THR A 452 31.21 13.26 34.56
C THR A 452 30.25 12.58 33.58
N ARG A 453 30.80 11.73 32.71
CA ARG A 453 30.07 10.89 31.78
C ARG A 453 30.55 9.46 31.85
N GLN A 454 29.67 8.51 31.56
CA GLN A 454 29.98 7.09 31.48
C GLN A 454 29.55 6.57 30.12
N LEU A 455 30.48 5.97 29.37
CA LEU A 455 30.13 5.19 28.18
C LEU A 455 29.45 3.90 28.67
N VAL A 456 28.23 3.65 28.21
CA VAL A 456 27.45 2.48 28.62
C VAL A 456 27.36 1.45 27.51
N GLN A 457 27.19 0.19 27.93
CA GLN A 457 26.73 -0.87 27.04
C GLN A 457 25.22 -0.90 27.04
N ASN A 458 24.64 -1.11 25.87
CA ASN A 458 23.20 -1.17 25.70
C ASN A 458 22.64 -2.45 26.32
N VAL A 459 21.47 -2.33 26.95
CA VAL A 459 20.74 -3.42 27.59
C VAL A 459 19.47 -3.69 26.80
N ALA A 460 19.16 -4.97 26.57
CA ALA A 460 17.99 -5.37 25.81
C ALA A 460 16.69 -4.97 26.52
N ARG A 461 15.73 -4.40 25.76
CA ARG A 461 14.42 -3.94 26.24
C ARG A 461 13.28 -4.38 25.31
N PRO A 462 12.84 -5.65 25.41
CA PRO A 462 11.74 -6.17 24.59
C PRO A 462 10.41 -5.44 24.82
N ASP A 463 10.20 -4.95 26.04
CA ASP A 463 9.05 -4.14 26.43
C ASP A 463 9.03 -2.78 25.71
N VAL A 464 10.18 -2.12 25.58
CA VAL A 464 10.32 -0.85 24.85
C VAL A 464 10.15 -1.10 23.36
N ALA A 465 10.77 -2.14 22.78
CA ALA A 465 10.57 -2.52 21.38
C ALA A 465 9.10 -2.76 21.02
N LYS A 466 8.31 -3.27 21.96
CA LYS A 466 6.87 -3.48 21.75
C LYS A 466 6.08 -2.17 21.78
N ALA A 467 6.43 -1.24 22.67
CA ALA A 467 5.75 0.05 22.81
C ALA A 467 6.15 1.05 21.70
N PHE A 468 7.39 0.95 21.24
CA PHE A 468 8.07 1.85 20.32
C PHE A 468 8.69 1.02 19.16
N PRO A 469 7.86 0.40 18.30
CA PRO A 469 8.34 -0.50 17.25
C PRO A 469 9.01 0.23 16.08
N ASN A 470 8.87 1.56 15.98
CA ASN A 470 9.39 2.34 14.87
C ASN A 470 10.75 2.99 15.18
N GLU A 471 11.23 2.82 16.41
CA GLU A 471 12.47 3.39 16.92
C GLU A 471 13.60 2.37 16.77
N VAL A 472 14.63 2.75 16.03
CA VAL A 472 15.69 1.86 15.55
C VAL A 472 16.44 1.13 16.65
N ASN A 473 16.58 1.77 17.81
CA ASN A 473 17.31 1.21 18.96
C ASN A 473 16.37 0.70 20.06
N ALA A 474 15.04 0.68 19.88
CA ALA A 474 14.09 0.38 20.96
C ALA A 474 14.40 -0.93 21.70
N GLY A 475 14.73 -2.00 20.96
CA GLY A 475 15.10 -3.30 21.54
C GLY A 475 16.44 -3.33 22.27
N GLN A 476 17.30 -2.32 22.09
CA GLN A 476 18.61 -2.17 22.73
C GLN A 476 18.76 -0.77 23.36
N SER A 477 17.66 -0.22 23.86
CA SER A 477 17.58 1.15 24.37
C SER A 477 17.99 1.28 25.83
N GLY A 478 18.10 0.16 26.55
CA GLY A 478 18.38 0.14 27.98
C GLY A 478 19.81 0.54 28.31
N PHE A 479 20.02 1.09 29.50
CA PHE A 479 21.33 1.42 30.03
C PHE A 479 21.43 1.16 31.53
N THR A 480 22.67 1.05 32.01
CA THR A 480 23.01 1.17 33.42
C THR A 480 24.33 1.90 33.54
N ALA A 481 24.38 2.93 34.37
CA ALA A 481 25.58 3.72 34.62
C ALA A 481 25.79 3.88 36.13
N SER A 482 27.04 3.93 36.55
CA SER A 482 27.38 4.23 37.94
C SER A 482 28.33 5.40 38.04
N PHE A 483 28.11 6.23 39.05
CA PHE A 483 28.85 7.46 39.29
C PHE A 483 29.34 7.49 40.73
N ASP A 484 30.59 7.88 40.91
CA ASP A 484 31.12 8.20 42.23
C ASP A 484 30.73 9.64 42.55
N LEU A 485 29.64 9.81 43.32
CA LEU A 485 29.23 11.14 43.77
C LEU A 485 29.97 11.48 45.06
N THR A 486 30.43 12.73 45.16
CA THR A 486 31.13 13.19 46.35
C THR A 486 30.18 13.86 47.34
N PRO A 487 30.48 13.80 48.65
CA PRO A 487 29.79 14.56 49.69
C PRO A 487 29.53 16.04 49.39
N ALA A 488 30.42 16.69 48.64
CA ALA A 488 30.29 18.11 48.29
C ALA A 488 29.05 18.39 47.43
N MET A 489 28.53 17.37 46.73
CA MET A 489 27.45 17.48 45.76
C MET A 489 26.05 17.31 46.38
N ALA A 490 25.97 17.07 47.69
CA ALA A 490 24.69 16.90 48.41
C ALA A 490 23.73 18.11 48.29
N ASN A 491 24.29 19.30 48.04
CA ASN A 491 23.55 20.56 47.89
C ASN A 491 23.38 21.01 46.43
N ASP A 492 23.78 20.17 45.47
CA ASP A 492 23.67 20.46 44.05
C ASP A 492 22.37 19.89 43.45
N GLN A 493 22.06 20.29 42.22
CA GLN A 493 20.86 19.85 41.50
C GLN A 493 21.29 18.90 40.38
N ILE A 494 21.55 17.65 40.74
CA ILE A 494 22.02 16.67 39.77
C ILE A 494 20.84 16.16 38.92
N THR A 495 21.03 16.24 37.60
CA THR A 495 20.22 15.54 36.62
C THR A 495 21.09 14.61 35.78
N TYR A 496 20.44 13.73 35.04
CA TYR A 496 21.10 12.80 34.13
C TYR A 496 20.70 13.11 32.69
N ILE A 497 21.63 12.89 31.78
CA ILE A 497 21.41 13.01 30.33
C ILE A 497 21.74 11.66 29.72
N SER A 498 20.83 11.14 28.89
CA SER A 498 21.13 10.05 27.96
C SER A 498 21.58 10.67 26.65
N ARG A 499 22.80 10.36 26.21
CA ARG A 499 23.41 10.93 25.00
C ARG A 499 23.82 9.84 24.03
N TRP A 500 23.30 9.88 22.81
CA TRP A 500 23.83 9.14 21.67
C TRP A 500 24.77 10.03 20.88
N SER A 501 25.97 9.56 20.53
CA SER A 501 26.95 10.34 19.76
C SER A 501 27.78 9.48 18.81
N ALA A 502 28.22 10.10 17.71
CA ALA A 502 29.12 9.51 16.72
C ALA A 502 30.59 9.76 17.10
N ASP A 503 30.83 10.75 17.96
CA ASP A 503 32.14 11.11 18.49
C ASP A 503 32.54 10.15 19.63
N PRO A 504 33.71 9.47 19.55
CA PRO A 504 34.24 8.65 20.65
C PRO A 504 34.47 9.39 21.96
N ALA A 505 34.51 10.73 21.94
CA ALA A 505 34.53 11.53 23.15
C ALA A 505 33.12 11.94 23.61
N GLY A 506 32.11 11.89 22.74
CA GLY A 506 30.73 12.28 23.03
C GLY A 506 30.48 13.80 23.03
N ASN A 507 31.31 14.60 22.34
CA ASN A 507 31.25 16.07 22.38
C ASN A 507 30.55 16.70 21.16
N ASN A 508 30.37 15.96 20.07
CA ASN A 508 29.80 16.46 18.83
C ASN A 508 28.77 15.47 18.27
N ASP A 509 27.93 15.96 17.35
CA ASP A 509 26.94 15.16 16.60
C ASP A 509 26.18 14.18 17.51
N TYR A 510 25.40 14.75 18.43
CA TYR A 510 24.75 13.99 19.48
C TYR A 510 23.26 14.31 19.60
N ALA A 511 22.52 13.30 20.06
CA ALA A 511 21.13 13.40 20.46
C ALA A 511 21.04 13.21 21.97
N ASP A 512 20.50 14.21 22.66
CA ASP A 512 20.36 14.23 24.11
C ASP A 512 18.90 14.03 24.53
N TYR A 513 18.70 13.18 25.53
CA TYR A 513 17.50 13.20 26.35
C TYR A 513 17.86 13.65 27.76
N TRP A 514 17.21 14.73 28.22
CA TRP A 514 17.37 15.25 29.58
C TRP A 514 16.31 14.63 30.48
N PHE A 515 16.74 13.84 31.46
CA PHE A 515 15.81 13.36 32.48
C PHE A 515 15.41 14.51 33.42
N ASP A 516 14.24 14.37 34.04
CA ASP A 516 13.82 15.31 35.06
C ASP A 516 14.82 15.33 36.24
N PRO A 517 15.07 16.49 36.87
CA PRO A 517 15.93 16.57 38.04
C PRO A 517 15.49 15.61 39.15
N VAL A 518 16.45 15.10 39.93
CA VAL A 518 16.13 14.31 41.12
C VAL A 518 15.42 15.21 42.14
N GLN A 519 14.19 14.86 42.51
CA GLN A 519 13.38 15.64 43.43
C GLN A 519 13.72 15.28 44.88
N LYS A 520 13.99 16.26 45.76
CA LYS A 520 14.27 16.00 47.19
C LYS A 520 12.98 15.70 47.98
N ILE A 521 12.15 14.79 47.47
CA ILE A 521 10.96 14.30 48.17
C ILE A 521 11.43 13.53 49.39
N ASN A 522 10.84 13.79 50.56
CA ASN A 522 11.16 13.11 51.81
C ASN A 522 9.86 12.53 52.41
N ARG A 523 9.67 11.22 52.26
CA ARG A 523 8.46 10.50 52.71
C ARG A 523 8.87 9.26 53.48
N ALA A 524 8.16 8.94 54.55
CA ALA A 524 8.39 7.70 55.27
C ALA A 524 7.11 7.22 55.96
N CYS A 525 7.07 5.94 56.30
CA CYS A 525 6.02 5.34 57.11
C CYS A 525 6.61 4.26 58.00
N LEU A 526 6.04 4.13 59.20
CA LEU A 526 6.27 3.01 60.09
C LEU A 526 5.16 2.00 59.82
N ASP A 527 5.51 0.84 59.30
CA ASP A 527 4.53 -0.20 58.97
C ASP A 527 4.22 -1.07 60.17
N LYS A 528 5.22 -1.27 61.04
CA LYS A 528 5.13 -2.14 62.21
C LYS A 528 6.09 -1.74 63.31
N GLU A 529 5.56 -1.74 64.52
CA GLU A 529 6.29 -1.70 65.77
C GLU A 529 5.84 -2.83 66.70
N SER A 530 6.79 -3.48 67.37
CA SER A 530 6.48 -4.56 68.33
C SER A 530 7.53 -4.62 69.43
N TYR A 531 7.11 -4.36 70.66
CA TYR A 531 7.95 -4.49 71.85
C TYR A 531 7.79 -5.86 72.51
N ASN A 532 8.91 -6.52 72.81
CA ASN A 532 8.96 -7.76 73.59
C ASN A 532 9.59 -7.48 74.97
N ALA A 533 8.73 -7.39 75.99
CA ALA A 533 9.16 -7.13 77.37
C ALA A 533 10.05 -8.23 77.97
N LYS A 534 9.93 -9.49 77.52
CA LYS A 534 10.77 -10.59 78.03
C LYS A 534 12.21 -10.49 77.53
N GLN A 535 12.38 -10.01 76.31
CA GLN A 535 13.68 -9.89 75.65
C GLN A 535 14.25 -8.47 75.70
N ASN A 536 13.46 -7.48 76.16
CA ASN A 536 13.79 -6.06 76.07
C ASN A 536 14.17 -5.64 74.65
N THR A 537 13.38 -6.09 73.66
CA THR A 537 13.61 -5.80 72.24
C THR A 537 12.46 -5.03 71.63
N LEU A 538 12.77 -4.02 70.83
CA LEU A 538 11.81 -3.29 70.01
C LEU A 538 12.11 -3.59 68.53
N ASN A 539 11.17 -4.25 67.87
CA ASN A 539 11.24 -4.51 66.44
C ASN A 539 10.48 -3.43 65.70
N VAL A 540 11.11 -2.85 64.67
CA VAL A 540 10.52 -1.83 63.81
C VAL A 540 10.73 -2.19 62.36
N ALA A 541 9.70 -1.99 61.55
CA ALA A 541 9.77 -2.10 60.10
C ALA A 541 8.95 -0.99 59.45
N GLY A 542 9.43 -0.50 58.33
CA GLY A 542 8.84 0.64 57.63
C GLY A 542 9.56 0.93 56.34
N TRP A 543 9.37 2.14 55.83
CA TRP A 543 10.09 2.66 54.67
C TRP A 543 10.36 4.15 54.84
N HIS A 544 11.47 4.62 54.27
CA HIS A 544 11.83 6.03 54.18
C HIS A 544 12.37 6.29 52.77
N ALA A 545 11.50 6.77 51.89
CA ALA A 545 11.81 7.09 50.51
C ALA A 545 12.24 8.56 50.43
N ASN A 546 13.52 8.76 50.11
CA ASN A 546 14.09 10.09 50.01
C ASN A 546 15.15 10.15 48.91
N ASP A 547 14.90 10.88 47.83
CA ASP A 547 15.91 10.92 46.76
C ASP A 547 17.14 11.77 47.13
N ALA A 548 17.14 12.49 48.25
CA ALA A 548 18.38 13.04 48.82
C ALA A 548 19.31 11.94 49.37
N SER A 549 18.79 10.73 49.63
CA SER A 549 19.61 9.56 50.00
C SER A 549 20.65 9.21 48.94
N ILE A 550 20.51 9.70 47.71
CA ILE A 550 21.56 9.52 46.70
C ILE A 550 22.89 10.13 47.12
N TYR A 551 22.85 11.19 47.94
CA TYR A 551 24.01 11.86 48.51
C TYR A 551 24.30 11.44 49.95
N GLU A 552 23.36 10.77 50.61
CA GLU A 552 23.40 10.43 52.03
C GLU A 552 23.34 8.91 52.22
N PRO A 553 24.41 8.18 51.90
CA PRO A 553 24.36 6.72 51.70
C PRO A 553 24.17 5.92 53.00
N TYR A 554 24.28 6.56 54.17
CA TYR A 554 24.12 5.88 55.45
C TYR A 554 22.68 6.03 55.94
N HIS A 555 21.91 4.94 55.88
CA HIS A 555 20.59 4.87 56.47
C HIS A 555 20.70 4.39 57.92
N ILE A 556 20.37 5.25 58.87
CA ILE A 556 20.44 5.02 60.31
C ILE A 556 19.04 5.17 60.92
N LEU A 557 18.67 4.24 61.81
CA LEU A 557 17.49 4.37 62.64
C LEU A 557 17.91 4.79 64.05
N ILE A 558 17.27 5.82 64.58
CA ILE A 558 17.54 6.38 65.91
C ILE A 558 16.29 6.20 66.77
N LEU A 559 16.44 5.54 67.91
CA LEU A 559 15.40 5.48 68.93
C LEU A 559 15.56 6.68 69.86
N PHE A 560 14.54 7.53 69.89
CA PHE A 560 14.56 8.82 70.56
C PHE A 560 13.52 8.88 71.68
N ASP A 561 13.92 9.29 72.87
CA ASP A 561 13.04 9.61 73.99
C ASP A 561 12.54 11.06 73.83
N ALA A 562 11.29 11.21 73.44
CA ALA A 562 10.66 12.51 73.24
C ALA A 562 10.27 13.18 74.57
N THR A 563 10.16 12.44 75.67
CA THR A 563 9.89 13.00 77.01
C THR A 563 11.12 13.70 77.55
N THR A 564 12.30 13.10 77.41
CA THR A 564 13.57 13.68 77.90
C THR A 564 14.35 14.44 76.82
N ASN A 565 13.87 14.41 75.57
CA ASN A 565 14.53 14.97 74.39
C ASN A 565 15.96 14.43 74.19
N LYS A 566 16.12 13.11 74.35
CA LYS A 566 17.42 12.44 74.27
C LYS A 566 17.37 11.24 73.34
N GLU A 567 18.42 11.08 72.56
CA GLU A 567 18.68 9.83 71.86
C GLU A 567 18.98 8.71 72.86
N ILE A 568 18.36 7.56 72.66
CA ILE A 568 18.59 6.35 73.45
C ILE A 568 19.68 5.52 72.79
N THR A 569 19.52 5.27 71.48
CA THR A 569 20.43 4.45 70.69
C THR A 569 20.19 4.68 69.21
N ARG A 570 21.17 4.32 68.37
CA ARG A 570 21.06 4.31 66.92
C ARG A 570 21.64 3.03 66.35
N GLN A 571 21.10 2.58 65.21
CA GLN A 571 21.56 1.40 64.49
C GLN A 571 21.51 1.66 62.98
N THR A 572 22.44 1.12 62.22
CA THR A 572 22.32 1.08 60.74
C THR A 572 21.07 0.32 60.36
N ALA A 573 20.27 0.89 59.47
CA ALA A 573 19.07 0.26 58.94
C ALA A 573 19.46 -0.93 58.06
N LYS A 574 18.84 -2.10 58.30
CA LYS A 574 18.86 -3.18 57.33
C LYS A 574 17.89 -2.85 56.20
N GLN A 575 18.42 -2.58 55.02
CA GLN A 575 17.66 -2.26 53.81
C GLN A 575 16.78 -3.43 53.35
N VAL A 576 15.60 -3.11 52.83
CA VAL A 576 14.59 -4.04 52.34
C VAL A 576 13.90 -3.45 51.10
N ASP A 577 13.78 -4.24 50.03
CA ASP A 577 13.07 -3.81 48.82
C ASP A 577 11.57 -3.61 49.07
N ARG A 578 10.99 -2.55 48.50
CA ARG A 578 9.59 -2.16 48.61
C ARG A 578 8.95 -1.83 47.24
N PRO A 579 8.70 -2.86 46.40
CA PRO A 579 8.03 -2.66 45.10
C PRO A 579 6.62 -2.05 45.21
N ASP A 580 5.96 -2.23 46.35
CA ASP A 580 4.67 -1.62 46.66
C ASP A 580 4.77 -0.10 46.87
N VAL A 581 5.81 0.37 47.56
CA VAL A 581 6.10 1.80 47.76
C VAL A 581 6.48 2.46 46.43
N ALA A 582 7.32 1.80 45.62
CA ALA A 582 7.64 2.26 44.26
C ALA A 582 6.39 2.42 43.38
N ARG A 583 5.42 1.51 43.50
CA ARG A 583 4.16 1.59 42.76
C ARG A 583 3.26 2.72 43.24
N ALA A 584 3.21 2.96 44.55
CA ALA A 584 2.40 4.03 45.14
C ALA A 584 3.00 5.43 44.91
N PHE A 585 4.32 5.53 44.86
CA PHE A 585 5.07 6.79 44.78
C PHE A 585 6.08 6.76 43.63
N GLY A 586 5.58 6.61 42.39
CA GLY A 586 6.43 6.58 41.19
C GLY A 586 7.20 7.89 40.91
N ASP A 587 6.85 8.98 41.61
CA ASP A 587 7.57 10.25 41.57
C ASP A 587 8.84 10.27 42.45
N THR A 588 9.00 9.27 43.33
CA THR A 588 10.14 9.15 44.25
C THR A 588 11.05 8.03 43.80
N ARG A 589 12.22 8.36 43.26
CA ARG A 589 13.09 7.42 42.52
C ARG A 589 13.75 6.36 43.40
N THR A 590 13.85 6.63 44.69
CA THR A 590 14.38 5.74 45.74
C THR A 590 13.30 4.92 46.46
N ALA A 591 12.04 4.96 45.99
CA ALA A 591 10.93 4.28 46.65
C ALA A 591 11.06 2.74 46.64
N GLY A 592 11.73 2.17 45.63
CA GLY A 592 11.89 0.72 45.48
C GLY A 592 12.84 0.08 46.50
N ASP A 593 13.81 0.84 47.02
CA ASP A 593 14.83 0.43 47.98
C ASP A 593 14.74 1.23 49.30
N ALA A 594 13.55 1.75 49.61
CA ALA A 594 13.30 2.60 50.78
C ALA A 594 13.05 1.83 52.09
N GLY A 595 12.87 0.51 52.04
CA GLY A 595 12.40 -0.26 53.20
C GLY A 595 13.46 -0.49 54.26
N PHE A 596 13.05 -0.56 55.52
CA PHE A 596 13.94 -0.95 56.61
C PHE A 596 13.30 -1.95 57.56
N ASN A 597 14.13 -2.78 58.20
CA ASN A 597 13.71 -3.68 59.26
C ASN A 597 14.82 -3.86 60.32
N ASN A 598 14.59 -3.42 61.55
CA ASN A 598 15.60 -3.47 62.61
C ASN A 598 15.03 -3.93 63.97
N THR A 599 15.94 -4.40 64.82
CA THR A 599 15.65 -4.75 66.21
C THR A 599 16.58 -3.98 67.15
N PHE A 600 16.02 -3.04 67.91
CA PHE A 600 16.72 -2.42 69.02
C PHE A 600 16.73 -3.39 70.20
N THR A 601 17.92 -3.76 70.67
CA THR A 601 18.11 -4.63 71.82
C THR A 601 18.36 -3.82 73.09
N SER A 602 18.08 -4.41 74.25
CA SER A 602 18.26 -3.77 75.57
C SER A 602 17.39 -2.52 75.81
N PHE A 603 16.31 -2.35 75.05
CA PHE A 603 15.37 -1.25 75.26
C PHE A 603 14.37 -1.59 76.38
N LYS A 604 14.32 -0.73 77.39
CA LYS A 604 13.39 -0.83 78.53
C LYS A 604 12.58 0.47 78.60
N PRO A 605 11.37 0.52 78.04
CA PRO A 605 10.55 1.72 78.08
C PRO A 605 10.18 2.04 79.54
N VAL A 606 10.23 3.33 79.88
CA VAL A 606 9.79 3.86 81.17
C VAL A 606 8.31 4.19 81.08
N ALA A 607 7.54 3.76 82.08
CA ALA A 607 6.12 4.04 82.12
C ALA A 607 5.86 5.56 82.08
N GLY A 608 4.98 6.00 81.17
CA GLY A 608 4.65 7.41 80.96
C GLY A 608 5.61 8.18 80.04
N TYR A 609 6.65 7.53 79.49
CA TYR A 609 7.56 8.16 78.53
C TYR A 609 7.09 7.93 77.09
N TYR A 610 7.39 8.89 76.22
CA TYR A 610 7.06 8.85 74.79
C TYR A 610 8.32 8.62 73.97
N TYR A 611 8.27 7.67 73.05
CA TYR A 611 9.39 7.31 72.18
C TYR A 611 9.04 7.56 70.73
N LYS A 612 10.02 8.01 69.94
CA LYS A 612 9.91 8.20 68.50
C LYS A 612 11.00 7.44 67.79
N LEU A 613 10.70 6.98 66.58
CA LEU A 613 11.70 6.46 65.68
C LEU A 613 12.08 7.56 64.69
N VAL A 614 13.37 7.86 64.58
CA VAL A 614 13.87 8.72 63.51
C VAL A 614 14.52 7.81 62.49
N SER A 615 14.04 7.86 61.25
CA SER A 615 14.78 7.32 60.12
C SER A 615 15.62 8.46 59.52
N ARG A 616 16.93 8.27 59.47
CA ARG A 616 17.90 9.28 59.07
C ARG A 616 18.72 8.75 57.91
N TYR A 617 18.76 9.50 56.82
CA TYR A 617 19.82 9.38 55.84
C TYR A 617 20.92 10.36 56.19
N SER A 618 22.18 9.93 56.13
CA SER A 618 23.31 10.81 56.41
C SER A 618 24.47 10.59 55.47
N LEU A 619 25.22 11.67 55.28
CA LEU A 619 26.42 11.66 54.46
C LEU A 619 27.57 10.87 55.09
N LYS A 620 27.63 10.85 56.42
CA LYS A 620 28.66 10.17 57.21
C LYS A 620 28.06 9.04 58.02
N ALA A 621 28.86 8.00 58.26
CA ALA A 621 28.46 6.85 59.08
C ALA A 621 28.08 7.23 60.53
N ASP A 622 28.67 8.31 61.06
CA ASP A 622 28.35 8.80 62.40
C ASP A 622 26.99 9.51 62.47
N ALA A 623 26.41 9.90 61.33
CA ALA A 623 25.11 10.55 61.20
C ALA A 623 24.90 11.81 62.05
N ASN A 624 25.98 12.52 62.39
CA ASN A 624 25.92 13.71 63.27
C ASN A 624 25.79 15.04 62.51
N SER A 625 25.99 15.05 61.19
CA SER A 625 25.91 16.25 60.34
C SER A 625 25.49 15.86 58.93
N ASN A 626 24.91 16.81 58.18
CA ASN A 626 24.48 16.63 56.80
C ASN A 626 23.61 15.37 56.64
N TYR A 627 22.40 15.48 57.19
CA TYR A 627 21.45 14.40 57.27
C TYR A 627 20.04 14.88 56.94
N THR A 628 19.24 13.97 56.43
CA THR A 628 17.80 14.14 56.25
C THR A 628 17.06 13.21 57.18
N ASP A 629 16.24 13.79 58.05
CA ASP A 629 15.41 13.06 58.99
C ASP A 629 13.99 12.90 58.48
N TYR A 630 13.40 11.77 58.85
CA TYR A 630 11.97 11.61 58.96
C TYR A 630 11.62 11.09 60.35
N TRP A 631 10.75 11.82 61.04
CA TRP A 631 10.23 11.45 62.35
C TRP A 631 8.99 10.59 62.16
N LEU A 632 9.10 9.32 62.55
CA LEU A 632 8.03 8.33 62.46
C LEU A 632 7.26 8.31 63.79
N TRP A 633 5.93 8.34 63.67
CA TRP A 633 4.98 8.49 64.78
C TRP A 633 4.27 7.19 65.09
#